data_AF-A0A3R7M024-F1
#
_entry.id   AF-A0A3R7M024-F1
#
_cell.length_a   1.000
_cell.length_b   1.000
_cell.length_c   1.000
_cell.angle_alpha   90.00
_cell.angle_beta   90.00
_cell.angle_gamma   90.00
#
_symmetry.space_group_name_H-M   'P 1'
#
loop_
_entity.id
_entity.type
_entity.pdbx_description
1 polymer ?
#
loop_
_entity_poly.entity_id
_entity_poly.type
_entity_poly.pdbx_seq_one_letter_code
_entity_poly.pdbx_strand_id
1 'polypeptide(L)'
;MFIISWNVAGWSSTSKAIREDFGSIACFLQRTQADIVCLQEVKGSWAKLEADPFGMGASDGGGALPIEGWESFWAFSGKAQRGFNGVATFVRKGLTWWCDSRPFSEEELNDEGRVVVTCHSAFVVVNTYVVNARNGQRMEFKMRFLASLKTLLIRLKEKTGKPIILLGDLNQTYRAEDACWSLRRLSLPALLQLVRLSKAVEDEGTETWAQQFPWLPLSTLQRLEAFIVEQASLMLLADDVNSSVGGKNKSISVDSGALLDVMRGSQEDGEDGALGGGAALTLLAKRIREREKQRRRNGGAGLLATLGELCDAGLQSIFLDSLLRRQPATHNRELFVLSRYCGLPPHGDVSVQFMKEFLEELHLCDIFLVTSARAKSTEEKGEGKTQTTVMCPYTCWDQSRNRRQRNEGTRIDYILIDEMLLPALVPCCMTENNAGVFASRMDGATASVATESEASSAFFDEFDGRSAIVGARRAMADGLYPAAPFDGSGLPPLSVEARDVQFRGLPSTGLFVTPPQYSDHCGVCACFDGISLAVRPGKVEERHVCQYRPPVSLHTLFAKRARGVEEGKKLQVRCLEEKHKEDIQAIEISDDSC
;
A
#
# COMPACT_ATOMS: atom_id res chain seq x y z
N MET A 1 4.16 -4.45 -20.68
CA MET A 1 5.04 -4.12 -19.53
C MET A 1 4.39 -4.58 -18.24
N PHE A 2 5.15 -5.11 -17.27
CA PHE A 2 4.63 -5.60 -15.99
C PHE A 2 5.43 -5.10 -14.76
N ILE A 3 4.76 -4.45 -13.79
CA ILE A 3 5.36 -3.91 -12.55
C ILE A 3 4.78 -4.67 -11.35
N ILE A 4 5.64 -4.99 -10.38
CA ILE A 4 5.25 -5.47 -9.05
C ILE A 4 5.73 -4.47 -7.99
N SER A 5 4.90 -4.18 -6.99
CA SER A 5 5.29 -3.51 -5.76
C SER A 5 5.00 -4.41 -4.56
N TRP A 6 5.96 -4.60 -3.66
CA TRP A 6 5.85 -5.55 -2.55
C TRP A 6 6.64 -5.09 -1.32
N ASN A 7 5.94 -4.83 -0.21
CA ASN A 7 6.60 -4.71 1.08
C ASN A 7 7.07 -6.10 1.51
N VAL A 8 8.38 -6.30 1.66
CA VAL A 8 8.95 -7.61 1.98
C VAL A 8 9.15 -7.83 3.48
N ALA A 9 8.90 -6.80 4.30
CA ALA A 9 9.13 -6.79 5.74
C ALA A 9 10.55 -7.24 6.19
N GLY A 10 11.52 -7.31 5.27
CA GLY A 10 12.91 -7.69 5.51
C GLY A 10 13.50 -8.48 4.34
N TRP A 11 14.19 -7.80 3.42
CA TRP A 11 14.66 -8.43 2.18
C TRP A 11 15.71 -9.52 2.39
N SER A 12 16.61 -9.40 3.38
CA SER A 12 17.62 -10.45 3.63
C SER A 12 17.01 -11.81 3.96
N SER A 13 15.94 -11.86 4.76
CA SER A 13 15.23 -13.10 5.07
C SER A 13 14.44 -13.62 3.87
N THR A 14 13.72 -12.72 3.19
CA THR A 14 12.91 -13.08 2.02
C THR A 14 13.77 -13.60 0.87
N SER A 15 14.90 -12.94 0.57
CA SER A 15 15.84 -13.38 -0.46
C SER A 15 16.51 -14.71 -0.14
N LYS A 16 16.81 -14.99 1.15
CA LYS A 16 17.28 -16.31 1.58
C LYS A 16 16.24 -17.39 1.28
N ALA A 17 14.99 -17.19 1.68
CA ALA A 17 13.90 -18.13 1.41
C ALA A 17 13.67 -18.33 -0.10
N ILE A 18 13.72 -17.25 -0.88
CA ILE A 18 13.64 -17.30 -2.34
C ILE A 18 14.75 -18.17 -2.94
N ARG A 19 15.99 -18.08 -2.44
CA ARG A 19 17.08 -18.93 -2.93
C ARG A 19 16.90 -20.39 -2.53
N GLU A 20 16.43 -20.65 -1.32
CA GLU A 20 16.13 -22.02 -0.88
C GLU A 20 15.02 -22.65 -1.74
N ASP A 21 14.04 -21.85 -2.15
CA ASP A 21 12.88 -22.32 -2.91
C ASP A 21 13.12 -22.39 -4.43
N PHE A 22 13.93 -21.47 -5.00
CA PHE A 22 14.09 -21.31 -6.45
C PHE A 22 15.54 -21.35 -6.94
N GLY A 23 16.51 -21.59 -6.05
CA GLY A 23 17.94 -21.65 -6.34
C GLY A 23 18.63 -20.29 -6.45
N SER A 24 17.96 -19.28 -7.01
CA SER A 24 18.49 -17.92 -7.17
C SER A 24 17.38 -16.87 -7.19
N ILE A 25 17.73 -15.62 -6.86
CA ILE A 25 16.84 -14.47 -7.01
C ILE A 25 16.59 -14.19 -8.50
N ALA A 26 17.59 -14.38 -9.37
CA ALA A 26 17.44 -14.27 -10.83
C ALA A 26 16.33 -15.17 -11.35
N CYS A 27 16.31 -16.45 -10.94
CA CYS A 27 15.27 -17.41 -11.29
C CYS A 27 13.90 -16.94 -10.80
N PHE A 28 13.79 -16.51 -9.54
CA PHE A 28 12.55 -15.96 -9.00
C PHE A 28 12.04 -14.76 -9.80
N LEU A 29 12.90 -13.76 -10.04
CA LEU A 29 12.53 -12.55 -10.79
C LEU A 29 12.12 -12.89 -12.22
N GLN A 30 12.79 -13.85 -12.88
CA GLN A 30 12.41 -14.31 -14.21
C GLN A 30 11.02 -14.95 -14.22
N ARG A 31 10.68 -15.76 -13.20
CA ARG A 31 9.36 -16.40 -13.07
C ARG A 31 8.22 -15.42 -12.84
N THR A 32 8.48 -14.27 -12.21
CA THR A 32 7.44 -13.21 -12.09
C THR A 32 7.07 -12.60 -13.43
N GLN A 33 7.94 -12.74 -14.45
CA GLN A 33 7.85 -12.06 -15.75
C GLN A 33 7.86 -10.53 -15.67
N ALA A 34 8.06 -9.95 -14.48
CA ALA A 34 8.07 -8.50 -14.30
C ALA A 34 9.22 -7.83 -15.05
N ASP A 35 9.00 -6.58 -15.42
CA ASP A 35 10.04 -5.70 -15.93
C ASP A 35 10.66 -4.87 -14.81
N ILE A 36 9.85 -4.58 -13.78
CA ILE A 36 10.22 -3.77 -12.62
C ILE A 36 9.59 -4.41 -11.38
N VAL A 37 10.40 -4.63 -10.33
CA VAL A 37 9.97 -5.10 -9.01
C VAL A 37 10.44 -4.10 -7.96
N CYS A 38 9.48 -3.47 -7.28
CA CYS A 38 9.72 -2.47 -6.25
C CYS A 38 9.46 -3.06 -4.87
N LEU A 39 10.47 -3.01 -4.02
CA LEU A 39 10.45 -3.55 -2.68
C LEU A 39 10.46 -2.44 -1.63
N GLN A 40 9.68 -2.63 -0.56
CA GLN A 40 9.67 -1.79 0.63
C GLN A 40 10.08 -2.58 1.88
N GLU A 41 10.54 -1.88 2.91
CA GLU A 41 11.11 -2.48 4.14
C GLU A 41 12.24 -3.48 3.86
N VAL A 42 13.19 -3.10 2.99
CA VAL A 42 14.32 -4.00 2.69
C VAL A 42 15.26 -4.21 3.88
N LYS A 43 15.26 -3.29 4.86
CA LYS A 43 15.95 -3.41 6.16
C LYS A 43 17.45 -3.64 6.03
N GLY A 44 18.14 -2.68 5.41
CA GLY A 44 19.57 -2.75 5.11
C GLY A 44 20.33 -1.45 5.29
N SER A 45 21.62 -1.47 4.91
CA SER A 45 22.51 -0.32 4.87
C SER A 45 23.49 -0.45 3.70
N TRP A 46 24.05 0.68 3.27
CA TRP A 46 25.11 0.70 2.24
C TRP A 46 26.32 -0.14 2.63
N ALA A 47 26.81 0.00 3.87
CA ALA A 47 27.93 -0.78 4.38
C ALA A 47 27.66 -2.31 4.33
N LYS A 48 26.43 -2.73 4.65
CA LYS A 48 26.05 -4.16 4.57
C LYS A 48 25.94 -4.63 3.11
N LEU A 49 25.39 -3.80 2.22
CA LEU A 49 25.28 -4.10 0.78
C LEU A 49 26.66 -4.22 0.12
N GLU A 50 27.61 -3.39 0.51
CA GLU A 50 28.98 -3.44 0.00
C GLU A 50 29.76 -4.65 0.55
N ALA A 51 29.63 -4.94 1.84
CA ALA A 51 30.34 -6.03 2.50
C ALA A 51 29.77 -7.41 2.16
N ASP A 52 28.44 -7.54 2.06
CA ASP A 52 27.75 -8.80 1.81
C ASP A 52 26.56 -8.60 0.85
N PRO A 53 26.82 -8.36 -0.45
CA PRO A 53 25.77 -8.21 -1.46
C PRO A 53 24.95 -9.49 -1.64
N PHE A 54 25.52 -10.66 -1.35
CA PHE A 54 24.80 -11.93 -1.38
C PHE A 54 23.77 -12.01 -0.25
N GLY A 55 24.15 -11.79 1.00
CA GLY A 55 23.20 -11.76 2.13
C GLY A 55 22.23 -10.57 2.09
N MET A 56 22.59 -9.49 1.39
CA MET A 56 21.67 -8.38 1.08
C MET A 56 20.72 -8.64 -0.09
N GLY A 57 20.85 -9.79 -0.77
CA GLY A 57 19.97 -10.13 -1.88
C GLY A 57 20.14 -9.24 -3.12
N ALA A 58 21.33 -8.66 -3.32
CA ALA A 58 21.68 -7.88 -4.49
C ALA A 58 22.54 -8.66 -5.51
N SER A 59 22.93 -9.89 -5.16
CA SER A 59 23.76 -10.83 -5.94
C SER A 59 23.33 -12.28 -5.67
N ASP A 60 23.52 -13.19 -6.62
CA ASP A 60 23.22 -14.64 -6.48
C ASP A 60 24.45 -15.53 -6.28
N GLY A 61 25.63 -14.95 -6.06
CA GLY A 61 26.88 -15.70 -5.81
C GLY A 61 27.71 -15.93 -7.08
N GLY A 62 28.97 -16.33 -6.91
CA GLY A 62 29.96 -16.43 -8.01
C GLY A 62 30.84 -15.17 -8.21
N GLY A 63 30.73 -14.20 -7.30
CA GLY A 63 31.37 -12.90 -7.33
C GLY A 63 30.41 -11.84 -6.80
N ALA A 64 30.87 -10.63 -6.49
CA ALA A 64 30.00 -9.51 -6.11
C ALA A 64 29.17 -8.97 -7.30
N LEU A 65 28.83 -9.81 -8.28
CA LEU A 65 28.15 -9.44 -9.51
C LEU A 65 26.66 -9.17 -9.24
N PRO A 66 26.01 -8.25 -9.98
CA PRO A 66 24.58 -8.05 -9.86
C PRO A 66 23.82 -9.29 -10.33
N ILE A 67 22.56 -9.39 -9.91
CA ILE A 67 21.63 -10.44 -10.36
C ILE A 67 21.56 -10.44 -11.90
N GLU A 68 21.74 -11.60 -12.51
CA GLU A 68 21.84 -11.73 -13.96
C GLU A 68 20.59 -11.19 -14.67
N GLY A 69 20.79 -10.32 -15.66
CA GLY A 69 19.69 -9.70 -16.40
C GLY A 69 18.97 -8.55 -15.67
N TRP A 70 19.40 -8.21 -14.45
CA TRP A 70 18.76 -7.18 -13.62
C TRP A 70 19.74 -6.12 -13.14
N GLU A 71 19.20 -4.93 -12.89
CA GLU A 71 19.85 -3.85 -12.15
C GLU A 71 19.02 -3.55 -10.90
N SER A 72 19.68 -3.18 -9.80
CA SER A 72 19.00 -2.85 -8.56
C SER A 72 19.40 -1.46 -8.05
N PHE A 73 18.39 -0.74 -7.56
CA PHE A 73 18.50 0.64 -7.09
C PHE A 73 18.00 0.72 -5.65
N TRP A 74 18.79 1.29 -4.75
CA TRP A 74 18.57 1.21 -3.30
C TRP A 74 18.52 2.59 -2.67
N ALA A 75 17.67 2.73 -1.65
CA ALA A 75 17.74 3.79 -0.68
C ALA A 75 17.70 3.16 0.71
N PHE A 76 18.69 3.50 1.55
CA PHE A 76 18.80 3.00 2.91
C PHE A 76 18.76 4.15 3.91
N SER A 77 18.37 3.83 5.14
CA SER A 77 18.45 4.79 6.24
C SER A 77 19.92 5.14 6.52
N GLY A 78 20.24 6.44 6.54
CA GLY A 78 21.54 6.97 6.96
C GLY A 78 21.73 6.97 8.47
N LYS A 79 20.66 6.78 9.24
CA LYS A 79 20.72 6.75 10.72
C LYS A 79 21.18 5.37 11.20
N ALA A 80 22.38 5.32 11.80
CA ALA A 80 23.09 4.11 12.25
C ALA A 80 22.29 3.18 13.20
N GLN A 81 21.22 3.69 13.81
CA GLN A 81 20.40 2.98 14.80
C GLN A 81 19.08 2.40 14.26
N ARG A 82 18.77 2.52 12.96
CA ARG A 82 17.44 2.13 12.45
C ARG A 82 17.49 1.44 11.08
N GLY A 83 18.05 0.24 11.03
CA GLY A 83 17.95 -0.70 9.90
C GLY A 83 16.52 -1.24 9.66
N PHE A 84 15.48 -0.50 10.02
CA PHE A 84 14.07 -0.90 9.93
C PHE A 84 13.37 -0.39 8.67
N ASN A 85 14.00 0.51 7.90
CA ASN A 85 13.44 1.10 6.68
C ASN A 85 14.21 0.63 5.43
N GLY A 86 14.05 1.35 4.33
CA GLY A 86 14.76 1.13 3.08
C GLY A 86 13.82 0.65 1.99
N VAL A 87 14.13 1.04 0.76
CA VAL A 87 13.45 0.58 -0.45
C VAL A 87 14.47 0.11 -1.47
N ALA A 88 14.06 -0.82 -2.33
CA ALA A 88 14.85 -1.26 -3.47
C ALA A 88 13.99 -1.41 -4.71
N THR A 89 14.53 -1.12 -5.88
CA THR A 89 13.84 -1.34 -7.15
C THR A 89 14.75 -2.19 -8.05
N PHE A 90 14.28 -3.37 -8.42
CA PHE A 90 14.89 -4.22 -9.43
C PHE A 90 14.26 -3.92 -10.79
N VAL A 91 15.10 -3.70 -11.80
CA VAL A 91 14.65 -3.40 -13.16
C VAL A 91 15.42 -4.30 -14.13
N ARG A 92 14.77 -4.79 -15.19
CA ARG A 92 15.48 -5.47 -16.28
C ARG A 92 16.61 -4.57 -16.79
N LYS A 93 17.77 -5.19 -16.97
CA LYS A 93 19.02 -4.48 -17.29
C LYS A 93 18.85 -3.59 -18.51
N GLY A 94 19.21 -2.32 -18.36
CA GLY A 94 19.19 -1.34 -19.45
C GLY A 94 17.94 -0.48 -19.52
N LEU A 95 16.87 -0.76 -18.76
CA LEU A 95 15.61 -0.01 -18.89
C LEU A 95 15.53 1.26 -18.01
N THR A 96 16.44 1.44 -17.05
CA THR A 96 16.51 2.67 -16.24
C THR A 96 17.45 3.69 -16.87
N TRP A 97 16.94 4.87 -17.21
CA TRP A 97 17.70 5.96 -17.81
C TRP A 97 18.41 6.82 -16.75
N TRP A 98 17.72 7.15 -15.66
CA TRP A 98 18.31 7.82 -14.50
C TRP A 98 17.65 7.37 -13.18
N CYS A 99 18.36 7.51 -12.06
CA CYS A 99 17.81 7.24 -10.71
C CYS A 99 18.21 8.28 -9.66
N ASP A 100 17.47 8.28 -8.55
CA ASP A 100 17.70 9.15 -7.39
C ASP A 100 17.23 8.48 -6.09
N SER A 101 18.10 8.41 -5.07
CA SER A 101 17.82 7.86 -3.74
C SER A 101 17.59 8.93 -2.67
N ARG A 102 17.79 10.22 -2.99
CA ARG A 102 17.57 11.36 -2.09
C ARG A 102 16.75 12.46 -2.79
N PRO A 103 15.50 12.17 -3.19
CA PRO A 103 14.77 13.06 -4.08
C PRO A 103 14.16 14.29 -3.39
N PHE A 104 14.07 14.34 -2.05
CA PHE A 104 13.50 15.50 -1.35
C PHE A 104 14.49 16.64 -1.21
N SER A 105 13.98 17.87 -1.17
CA SER A 105 14.79 19.06 -0.82
C SER A 105 15.14 19.10 0.67
N GLU A 106 14.28 18.53 1.53
CA GLU A 106 14.55 18.40 2.96
C GLU A 106 15.39 17.14 3.22
N GLU A 107 16.69 17.33 3.50
CA GLU A 107 17.63 16.20 3.71
C GLU A 107 17.19 15.22 4.81
N GLU A 108 16.56 15.72 5.87
CA GLU A 108 16.05 14.89 6.98
C GLU A 108 15.03 13.83 6.50
N LEU A 109 14.23 14.16 5.47
CA LEU A 109 13.25 13.24 4.90
C LEU A 109 13.90 12.15 4.05
N ASN A 110 15.06 12.45 3.45
CA ASN A 110 15.86 11.48 2.68
C ASN A 110 16.58 10.48 3.59
N ASP A 111 16.97 10.89 4.80
CA ASP A 111 17.80 10.10 5.72
C ASP A 111 17.15 8.79 6.19
N GLU A 112 15.83 8.61 6.03
CA GLU A 112 15.16 7.36 6.35
C GLU A 112 15.14 6.34 5.19
N GLY A 113 15.65 6.70 4.00
CA GLY A 113 15.76 5.82 2.84
C GLY A 113 14.40 5.31 2.34
N ARG A 114 13.39 6.18 2.36
CA ARG A 114 11.98 5.81 2.12
C ARG A 114 11.54 5.93 0.66
N VAL A 115 12.35 6.54 -0.20
CA VAL A 115 12.01 6.77 -1.60
C VAL A 115 13.20 6.46 -2.48
N VAL A 116 12.97 5.72 -3.55
CA VAL A 116 13.89 5.63 -4.68
C VAL A 116 13.11 5.91 -5.97
N VAL A 117 13.68 6.78 -6.79
CA VAL A 117 13.10 7.18 -8.08
C VAL A 117 13.89 6.51 -9.19
N THR A 118 13.19 5.90 -10.15
CA THR A 118 13.78 5.38 -11.39
C THR A 118 13.00 5.93 -12.58
N CYS A 119 13.71 6.54 -13.53
CA CYS A 119 13.12 7.04 -14.76
C CYS A 119 13.38 6.09 -15.91
N HIS A 120 12.34 5.84 -16.68
CA HIS A 120 12.33 4.94 -17.83
C HIS A 120 11.94 5.73 -19.08
N SER A 121 12.01 5.12 -20.26
CA SER A 121 11.69 5.81 -21.51
C SER A 121 10.27 6.39 -21.54
N ALA A 122 9.28 5.68 -20.98
CA ALA A 122 7.86 6.03 -21.05
C ALA A 122 7.31 6.74 -19.79
N PHE A 123 7.84 6.45 -18.59
CA PHE A 123 7.30 6.94 -17.32
C PHE A 123 8.39 7.05 -16.25
N VAL A 124 8.05 7.66 -15.11
CA VAL A 124 8.88 7.68 -13.90
C VAL A 124 8.22 6.85 -12.81
N VAL A 125 8.98 5.97 -12.17
CA VAL A 125 8.54 5.19 -11.01
C VAL A 125 9.09 5.83 -9.74
N VAL A 126 8.21 6.00 -8.75
CA VAL A 126 8.55 6.50 -7.41
C VAL A 126 8.17 5.43 -6.40
N ASN A 127 9.15 4.58 -6.06
CA ASN A 127 8.98 3.52 -5.07
C ASN A 127 9.07 4.12 -3.66
N THR A 128 7.99 4.02 -2.89
CA THR A 128 7.79 4.78 -1.66
C THR A 128 7.37 3.89 -0.49
N TYR A 129 8.02 4.09 0.67
CA TYR A 129 7.60 3.55 1.97
C TYR A 129 7.25 4.69 2.93
N VAL A 130 5.97 5.08 2.97
CA VAL A 130 5.52 6.21 3.78
C VAL A 130 5.68 5.91 5.27
N VAL A 131 5.93 6.95 6.04
CA VAL A 131 6.13 6.89 7.49
C VAL A 131 4.89 6.32 8.18
N ASN A 132 5.09 5.27 8.99
CA ASN A 132 4.07 4.80 9.91
C ASN A 132 4.00 5.75 11.13
N ALA A 133 2.88 6.45 11.28
CA ALA A 133 2.61 7.36 12.38
C ALA A 133 1.80 6.68 13.51
N ARG A 134 2.16 5.43 13.86
CA ARG A 134 1.46 4.65 14.88
C ARG A 134 1.27 5.47 16.16
N ASN A 135 0.04 5.49 16.67
CA ASN A 135 -0.36 6.23 17.87
C ASN A 135 -0.11 7.76 17.82
N GLY A 136 0.07 8.33 16.62
CA GLY A 136 0.22 9.77 16.39
C GLY A 136 1.61 10.35 16.69
N GLN A 137 2.57 9.56 17.19
CA GLN A 137 3.89 10.07 17.62
C GLN A 137 4.72 10.71 16.50
N ARG A 138 4.46 10.32 15.24
CA ARG A 138 5.17 10.81 14.06
C ARG A 138 4.24 11.44 13.03
N MET A 139 3.05 11.88 13.45
CA MET A 139 2.06 12.39 12.50
C MET A 139 2.58 13.63 11.76
N GLU A 140 3.18 14.58 12.47
CA GLU A 140 3.79 15.76 11.86
C GLU A 140 4.84 15.40 10.80
N PHE A 141 5.77 14.50 11.14
CA PHE A 141 6.78 14.00 10.21
C PHE A 141 6.14 13.29 9.00
N LYS A 142 5.09 12.50 9.20
CA LYS A 142 4.34 11.85 8.12
C LYS A 142 3.70 12.89 7.19
N MET A 143 3.09 13.95 7.73
CA MET A 143 2.44 14.99 6.93
C MET A 143 3.47 15.81 6.13
N ARG A 144 4.61 16.19 6.74
CA ARG A 144 5.74 16.81 6.02
C ARG A 144 6.27 15.93 4.89
N PHE A 145 6.43 14.63 5.17
CA PHE A 145 6.85 13.64 4.16
C PHE A 145 5.88 13.58 2.98
N LEU A 146 4.58 13.48 3.27
CA LEU A 146 3.54 13.41 2.24
C LEU A 146 3.45 14.70 1.40
N ALA A 147 3.58 15.88 2.03
CA ALA A 147 3.64 17.15 1.32
C ALA A 147 4.89 17.24 0.41
N SER A 148 6.06 16.84 0.91
CA SER A 148 7.28 16.76 0.11
C SER A 148 7.19 15.73 -1.03
N LEU A 149 6.48 14.62 -0.82
CA LEU A 149 6.18 13.63 -1.87
C LEU A 149 5.32 14.26 -2.97
N LYS A 150 4.26 15.00 -2.63
CA LYS A 150 3.44 15.72 -3.60
C LYS A 150 4.27 16.67 -4.46
N THR A 151 5.08 17.52 -3.82
CA THR A 151 5.98 18.46 -4.50
C THR A 151 6.99 17.73 -5.39
N LEU A 152 7.52 16.59 -4.93
CA LEU A 152 8.41 15.75 -5.73
C LEU A 152 7.72 15.27 -7.02
N LEU A 153 6.49 14.74 -6.93
CA LEU A 153 5.79 14.20 -8.10
C LEU A 153 5.50 15.29 -9.15
N ILE A 154 5.05 16.47 -8.71
CA ILE A 154 4.82 17.64 -9.57
C ILE A 154 6.12 18.00 -10.31
N ARG A 155 7.20 18.20 -9.56
CA ARG A 155 8.51 18.56 -10.12
C ARG A 155 9.05 17.51 -11.09
N LEU A 156 8.83 16.22 -10.81
CA LEU A 156 9.26 15.14 -11.70
C LEU A 156 8.46 15.16 -13.01
N LYS A 157 7.13 15.33 -12.94
CA LYS A 157 6.26 15.43 -14.10
C LYS A 157 6.65 16.64 -14.98
N GLU A 158 6.84 17.81 -14.38
CA GLU A 158 7.28 19.04 -15.06
C GLU A 158 8.65 18.88 -15.74
N LYS A 159 9.65 18.35 -15.02
CA LYS A 159 11.02 18.25 -15.55
C LYS A 159 11.18 17.19 -16.63
N THR A 160 10.39 16.12 -16.58
CA THR A 160 10.54 14.98 -17.49
C THR A 160 9.51 14.98 -18.62
N GLY A 161 8.37 15.63 -18.44
CA GLY A 161 7.21 15.52 -19.34
C GLY A 161 6.59 14.13 -19.36
N LYS A 162 6.95 13.23 -18.42
CA LYS A 162 6.52 11.84 -18.41
C LYS A 162 5.45 11.57 -17.36
N PRO A 163 4.52 10.64 -17.61
CA PRO A 163 3.60 10.15 -16.58
C PRO A 163 4.36 9.55 -15.39
N ILE A 164 3.74 9.67 -14.22
CA ILE A 164 4.27 9.19 -12.95
C ILE A 164 3.53 7.91 -12.52
N ILE A 165 4.28 6.96 -11.98
CA ILE A 165 3.77 5.82 -11.22
C ILE A 165 4.29 5.93 -9.79
N LEU A 166 3.41 6.27 -8.86
CA LEU A 166 3.70 6.21 -7.42
C LEU A 166 3.26 4.85 -6.90
N LEU A 167 4.14 4.11 -6.24
CA LEU A 167 3.81 2.80 -5.70
C LEU A 167 4.47 2.53 -4.35
N GLY A 168 3.92 1.55 -3.63
CA GLY A 168 4.48 1.01 -2.40
C GLY A 168 3.52 1.04 -1.22
N ASP A 169 4.08 0.80 -0.03
CA ASP A 169 3.35 0.83 1.23
C ASP A 169 3.23 2.29 1.71
N LEU A 170 2.04 2.83 1.51
CA LEU A 170 1.72 4.20 1.90
C LEU A 170 1.30 4.34 3.38
N ASN A 171 1.29 3.24 4.16
CA ASN A 171 0.89 3.23 5.57
C ASN A 171 -0.43 3.99 5.81
N GLN A 172 -1.40 3.83 4.90
CA GLN A 172 -2.68 4.52 4.95
C GLN A 172 -3.78 3.81 4.17
N THR A 173 -5.03 4.12 4.54
CA THR A 173 -6.26 3.74 3.86
C THR A 173 -7.04 5.02 3.64
N TYR A 174 -7.50 5.29 2.41
CA TYR A 174 -8.29 6.50 2.14
C TYR A 174 -9.77 6.17 1.87
N ARG A 175 -10.09 4.90 1.59
CA ARG A 175 -11.43 4.34 1.52
C ARG A 175 -11.67 3.39 2.70
N ALA A 176 -12.93 3.23 3.09
CA ALA A 176 -13.29 2.29 4.15
C ALA A 176 -13.01 0.84 3.73
N GLU A 177 -13.13 0.57 2.43
CA GLU A 177 -12.94 -0.74 1.77
C GLU A 177 -11.48 -1.15 1.63
N ASP A 178 -10.54 -0.23 1.87
CA ASP A 178 -9.10 -0.55 1.86
C ASP A 178 -8.67 -1.36 3.10
N ALA A 179 -9.58 -1.57 4.07
CA ALA A 179 -9.39 -2.41 5.24
C ALA A 179 -10.62 -3.28 5.50
N CYS A 180 -10.40 -4.39 6.21
CA CYS A 180 -11.46 -5.27 6.66
C CYS A 180 -12.54 -4.47 7.40
N TRP A 181 -13.82 -4.75 7.11
CA TRP A 181 -14.95 -4.03 7.69
C TRP A 181 -14.87 -3.92 9.22
N SER A 182 -14.38 -4.95 9.92
CA SER A 182 -14.26 -4.98 11.38
C SER A 182 -13.24 -3.97 11.92
N LEU A 183 -12.30 -3.51 11.09
CA LEU A 183 -11.27 -2.52 11.43
C LEU A 183 -11.70 -1.09 11.10
N ARG A 184 -12.82 -0.88 10.41
CA ARG A 184 -13.33 0.45 10.07
C ARG A 184 -13.71 1.23 11.32
N ARG A 185 -13.77 2.55 11.16
CA ARG A 185 -14.39 3.45 12.13
C ARG A 185 -15.83 3.72 11.70
N LEU A 186 -16.70 4.00 12.66
CA LEU A 186 -18.07 4.46 12.43
C LEU A 186 -18.13 5.96 12.71
N SER A 187 -18.58 6.75 11.75
CA SER A 187 -18.80 8.20 11.90
C SER A 187 -20.03 8.46 12.77
N LEU A 188 -19.83 9.12 13.92
CA LEU A 188 -20.94 9.53 14.79
C LEU A 188 -21.78 10.66 14.17
N PRO A 189 -21.18 11.68 13.51
CA PRO A 189 -21.96 12.69 12.79
C PRO A 189 -22.83 12.10 11.67
N ALA A 190 -22.31 11.15 10.88
CA ALA A 190 -23.10 10.50 9.84
C ALA A 190 -24.24 9.65 10.43
N LEU A 191 -23.97 8.94 11.54
CA LEU A 191 -24.99 8.22 12.27
C LEU A 191 -26.08 9.16 12.82
N LEU A 192 -25.69 10.33 13.33
CA LEU A 192 -26.63 11.33 13.84
C LEU A 192 -27.52 11.88 12.72
N GLN A 193 -26.97 12.11 11.53
CA GLN A 193 -27.76 12.48 10.35
C GLN A 193 -28.75 11.37 9.99
N LEU A 194 -28.31 10.12 9.99
CA LEU A 194 -29.16 8.97 9.68
C LEU A 194 -30.32 8.83 10.69
N VAL A 195 -30.05 9.03 11.98
CA VAL A 195 -31.06 9.05 13.06
C VAL A 195 -32.02 10.24 12.91
N ARG A 196 -31.54 11.41 12.46
CA ARG A 196 -32.41 12.57 12.20
C ARG A 196 -33.35 12.29 11.03
N LEU A 197 -32.83 11.71 9.95
CA LEU A 197 -33.64 11.27 8.81
C LEU A 197 -34.69 10.26 9.26
N SER A 198 -34.33 9.27 10.08
CA SER A 198 -35.27 8.26 10.55
C SER A 198 -36.41 8.81 11.43
N LYS A 199 -36.17 9.93 12.12
CA LYS A 199 -37.19 10.61 12.95
C LYS A 199 -38.13 11.52 12.14
N ALA A 200 -37.71 11.93 10.95
CA ALA A 200 -38.53 12.70 10.01
C ALA A 200 -39.44 11.81 9.15
N VAL A 201 -39.33 10.49 9.28
CA VAL A 201 -40.20 9.52 8.61
C VAL A 201 -41.55 9.46 9.33
N GLU A 202 -42.60 9.95 8.68
CA GLU A 202 -44.01 9.71 9.06
C GLU A 202 -44.47 8.31 8.58
N ASP A 203 -45.69 7.88 8.93
CA ASP A 203 -46.18 6.52 8.62
C ASP A 203 -46.07 6.17 7.12
N GLU A 204 -46.39 7.11 6.21
CA GLU A 204 -46.24 6.94 4.75
C GLU A 204 -44.77 6.89 4.28
N GLY A 205 -43.83 7.43 5.07
CA GLY A 205 -42.40 7.45 4.74
C GLY A 205 -41.65 6.16 5.05
N THR A 206 -42.28 5.19 5.71
CA THR A 206 -41.64 3.92 6.08
C THR A 206 -41.28 3.10 4.84
N GLU A 207 -42.12 3.13 3.80
CA GLU A 207 -41.80 2.51 2.52
C GLU A 207 -40.64 3.22 1.82
N THR A 208 -40.61 4.55 1.85
CA THR A 208 -39.50 5.37 1.33
C THR A 208 -38.19 5.05 2.03
N TRP A 209 -38.21 4.88 3.36
CA TRP A 209 -37.04 4.45 4.13
C TRP A 209 -36.57 3.06 3.71
N ALA A 210 -37.49 2.09 3.58
CA ALA A 210 -37.15 0.73 3.16
C ALA A 210 -36.57 0.69 1.74
N GLN A 211 -36.99 1.60 0.85
CA GLN A 211 -36.41 1.74 -0.49
C GLN A 211 -35.00 2.33 -0.43
N GLN A 212 -34.77 3.35 0.42
CA GLN A 212 -33.47 4.02 0.52
C GLN A 212 -32.44 3.20 1.32
N PHE A 213 -32.88 2.51 2.37
CA PHE A 213 -32.05 1.76 3.31
C PHE A 213 -32.61 0.34 3.53
N PRO A 214 -32.67 -0.50 2.48
CA PRO A 214 -33.34 -1.81 2.53
C PRO A 214 -32.77 -2.77 3.57
N TRP A 215 -31.49 -2.59 3.94
CA TRP A 215 -30.77 -3.43 4.91
C TRP A 215 -30.76 -2.89 6.33
N LEU A 216 -31.35 -1.71 6.57
CA LEU A 216 -31.32 -1.04 7.87
C LEU A 216 -32.74 -0.65 8.30
N PRO A 217 -33.52 -1.59 8.85
CA PRO A 217 -34.84 -1.27 9.39
C PRO A 217 -34.78 -0.17 10.47
N LEU A 218 -35.81 0.67 10.55
CA LEU A 218 -35.90 1.76 11.54
C LEU A 218 -35.69 1.26 12.97
N SER A 219 -36.32 0.12 13.33
CA SER A 219 -36.15 -0.50 14.66
C SER A 219 -34.71 -0.96 14.91
N THR A 220 -34.01 -1.43 13.88
CA THR A 220 -32.61 -1.81 13.96
C THR A 220 -31.72 -0.58 14.16
N LEU A 221 -31.94 0.50 13.41
CA LEU A 221 -31.21 1.75 13.60
C LEU A 221 -31.39 2.31 15.03
N GLN A 222 -32.61 2.31 15.58
CA GLN A 222 -32.88 2.75 16.95
C GLN A 222 -32.15 1.89 18.00
N ARG A 223 -32.15 0.56 17.83
CA ARG A 223 -31.41 -0.35 18.71
C ARG A 223 -29.90 -0.07 18.65
N LEU A 224 -29.35 0.07 17.44
CA LEU A 224 -27.93 0.31 17.23
C LEU A 224 -27.51 1.69 17.74
N GLU A 225 -28.32 2.74 17.55
CA GLU A 225 -28.08 4.07 18.15
C GLU A 225 -27.93 3.94 19.66
N ALA A 226 -28.91 3.34 20.34
CA ALA A 226 -28.88 3.17 21.79
C ALA A 226 -27.64 2.37 22.25
N PHE A 227 -27.32 1.28 21.55
CA PHE A 227 -26.14 0.47 21.83
C PHE A 227 -24.83 1.27 21.65
N ILE A 228 -24.67 1.97 20.52
CA ILE A 228 -23.45 2.73 20.22
C ILE A 228 -23.27 3.87 21.21
N VAL A 229 -24.32 4.61 21.54
CA VAL A 229 -24.28 5.71 22.51
C VAL A 229 -23.90 5.20 23.90
N GLU A 230 -24.47 4.07 24.33
CA GLU A 230 -24.11 3.41 25.59
C GLU A 230 -22.64 3.01 25.59
N GLN A 231 -22.17 2.32 24.55
CA GLN A 231 -20.78 1.86 24.47
C GLN A 231 -19.78 3.02 24.40
N ALA A 232 -20.09 4.07 23.62
CA ALA A 232 -19.29 5.28 23.55
C ALA A 232 -19.16 5.96 24.92
N SER A 233 -20.28 6.05 25.65
CA SER A 233 -20.32 6.62 27.01
C SER A 233 -19.45 5.82 27.97
N LEU A 234 -19.56 4.49 27.95
CA LEU A 234 -18.75 3.61 28.79
C LEU A 234 -17.25 3.66 28.43
N MET A 235 -16.91 3.82 27.16
CA MET A 235 -15.52 4.00 26.71
C MET A 235 -14.95 5.35 27.17
N LEU A 236 -15.72 6.44 27.07
CA LEU A 236 -15.32 7.75 27.61
C LEU A 236 -15.02 7.69 29.11
N LEU A 237 -15.83 6.96 29.87
CA LEU A 237 -15.58 6.75 31.30
C LEU A 237 -14.31 5.96 31.59
N ALA A 238 -14.02 4.94 30.77
CA ALA A 238 -12.84 4.09 30.93
C ALA A 238 -11.53 4.84 30.59
N ASP A 239 -11.54 5.69 29.56
CA ASP A 239 -10.38 6.49 29.17
C ASP A 239 -10.03 7.57 30.20
N ASP A 240 -11.02 8.13 30.89
CA ASP A 240 -10.84 9.16 31.93
C ASP A 240 -10.16 8.58 33.20
N VAL A 241 -10.31 7.28 33.49
CA VAL A 241 -9.66 6.58 34.63
C VAL A 241 -8.18 6.25 34.36
N ASN A 242 -7.79 6.02 33.10
CA ASN A 242 -6.42 5.62 32.72
C ASN A 242 -5.49 6.80 32.40
N SER A 243 -5.92 8.03 32.67
CA SER A 243 -5.16 9.27 32.41
C SER A 243 -3.91 9.44 33.29
N SER A 244 -3.64 8.55 34.25
CA SER A 244 -2.45 8.61 35.12
C SER A 244 -1.28 7.71 34.70
N VAL A 245 -1.41 6.80 33.72
CA VAL A 245 -0.27 5.99 33.24
C VAL A 245 -0.39 5.66 31.74
N GLY A 246 0.21 6.49 30.89
CA GLY A 246 0.93 6.08 29.67
C GLY A 246 0.35 5.06 28.67
N GLY A 247 -0.98 4.86 28.54
CA GLY A 247 -1.57 3.86 27.63
C GLY A 247 -2.70 4.39 26.75
N LYS A 248 -2.39 4.88 25.54
CA LYS A 248 -3.39 5.31 24.53
C LYS A 248 -4.00 4.09 23.81
N ASN A 249 -5.07 3.51 24.34
CA ASN A 249 -5.99 2.64 23.57
C ASN A 249 -7.19 3.49 23.07
N LYS A 250 -7.00 4.31 22.03
CA LYS A 250 -8.07 5.19 21.55
C LYS A 250 -9.07 4.41 20.69
N SER A 251 -10.04 3.79 21.36
CA SER A 251 -11.24 3.20 20.72
C SER A 251 -12.16 4.26 20.09
N ILE A 252 -11.92 5.54 20.41
CA ILE A 252 -12.70 6.71 19.99
C ILE A 252 -11.75 7.76 19.39
N SER A 253 -12.14 8.37 18.27
CA SER A 253 -11.47 9.53 17.69
C SER A 253 -12.17 10.83 18.11
N VAL A 254 -11.38 11.84 18.45
CA VAL A 254 -11.82 13.19 18.84
C VAL A 254 -11.30 14.18 17.81
N ASP A 255 -12.09 15.22 17.53
CA ASP A 255 -11.71 16.28 16.61
C ASP A 255 -10.30 16.82 16.92
N SER A 256 -9.46 16.83 15.88
CA SER A 256 -8.07 17.28 15.93
C SER A 256 -7.86 18.47 15.00
N GLY A 257 -8.82 19.41 15.00
CA GLY A 257 -8.75 20.67 14.24
C GLY A 257 -7.43 21.42 14.37
N ALA A 258 -6.69 21.23 15.48
CA ALA A 258 -5.39 21.85 15.71
C ALA A 258 -4.26 21.44 14.72
N LEU A 259 -4.39 20.33 13.97
CA LEU A 259 -3.33 19.93 13.02
C LEU A 259 -3.45 20.62 11.65
N LEU A 260 -4.65 21.07 11.28
CA LEU A 260 -4.91 21.78 10.01
C LEU A 260 -4.44 23.24 10.06
N ASP A 261 -4.53 23.89 11.23
CA ASP A 261 -4.04 25.26 11.44
C ASP A 261 -2.52 25.36 11.33
N VAL A 262 -1.79 24.29 11.67
CA VAL A 262 -0.33 24.21 11.48
C VAL A 262 0.04 24.16 9.98
N MET A 263 -0.87 23.70 9.12
CA MET A 263 -0.62 23.59 7.67
C MET A 263 -1.09 24.84 6.89
N ARG A 264 -2.06 25.60 7.42
CA ARG A 264 -2.46 26.91 6.88
C ARG A 264 -1.66 27.99 7.59
N GLY A 265 -0.42 28.20 7.20
CA GLY A 265 0.40 29.29 7.72
C GLY A 265 -0.36 30.63 7.65
N SER A 266 -0.72 31.17 8.81
CA SER A 266 -1.15 32.56 9.00
C SER A 266 -0.78 32.94 10.42
N GLN A 267 0.23 33.79 10.53
CA GLN A 267 0.64 34.46 11.73
C GLN A 267 -0.37 35.60 11.95
N GLU A 268 -1.46 35.36 12.67
CA GLU A 268 -2.30 36.43 13.19
C GLU A 268 -2.62 36.16 14.66
N ASP A 269 -2.01 36.99 15.51
CA ASP A 269 -2.37 37.16 16.90
C ASP A 269 -3.81 37.67 16.99
N GLY A 270 -4.71 36.85 17.54
CA GLY A 270 -6.09 37.21 17.80
C GLY A 270 -6.66 36.32 18.90
N GLU A 271 -6.66 36.83 20.13
CA GLU A 271 -7.44 36.28 21.23
C GLU A 271 -8.93 36.35 20.89
N ASP A 272 -9.53 35.26 20.41
CA ASP A 272 -10.96 35.05 20.52
C ASP A 272 -11.30 33.58 20.80
N GLY A 273 -12.07 33.37 21.86
CA GLY A 273 -12.19 32.10 22.57
C GLY A 273 -13.01 31.04 21.83
N ALA A 274 -12.32 30.09 21.20
CA ALA A 274 -12.87 28.77 20.92
C ALA A 274 -12.58 27.84 22.12
N LEU A 275 -13.62 27.46 22.86
CA LEU A 275 -13.56 26.38 23.86
C LEU A 275 -13.08 25.09 23.17
N GLY A 276 -11.78 24.78 23.27
CA GLY A 276 -11.18 23.63 22.61
C GLY A 276 -11.88 22.32 22.97
N GLY A 277 -12.11 21.45 21.98
CA GLY A 277 -12.92 20.22 22.09
C GLY A 277 -12.59 19.30 23.29
N GLY A 278 -11.38 19.39 23.85
CA GLY A 278 -11.02 18.68 25.09
C GLY A 278 -11.83 19.10 26.32
N ALA A 279 -12.21 20.38 26.44
CA ALA A 279 -12.99 20.88 27.57
C ALA A 279 -14.45 20.38 27.53
N ALA A 280 -15.07 20.38 26.34
CA ALA A 280 -16.43 19.87 26.14
C ALA A 280 -16.52 18.37 26.42
N LEU A 281 -15.52 17.60 26.00
CA LEU A 281 -15.43 16.16 26.23
C LEU A 281 -15.25 15.83 27.72
N THR A 282 -14.44 16.60 28.43
CA THR A 282 -14.27 16.47 29.90
C THR A 282 -15.57 16.79 30.65
N LEU A 283 -16.27 17.85 30.25
CA LEU A 283 -17.57 18.21 30.84
C LEU A 283 -18.63 17.13 30.58
N LEU A 284 -18.66 16.57 29.37
CA LEU A 284 -19.55 15.46 29.05
C LEU A 284 -19.22 14.21 29.88
N ALA A 285 -17.95 13.83 30.00
CA ALA A 285 -17.54 12.69 30.82
C ALA A 285 -17.97 12.84 32.29
N LYS A 286 -17.88 14.05 32.86
CA LYS A 286 -18.39 14.35 34.20
C LYS A 286 -19.91 14.16 34.30
N ARG A 287 -20.69 14.67 33.34
CA ARG A 287 -22.15 14.48 33.28
C ARG A 287 -22.52 13.00 33.16
N ILE A 288 -21.80 12.24 32.33
CA ILE A 288 -22.00 10.80 32.17
C ILE A 288 -21.74 10.07 33.51
N ARG A 289 -20.68 10.41 34.26
CA ARG A 289 -20.41 9.83 35.58
C ARG A 289 -21.53 10.09 36.59
N GLU A 290 -22.08 11.29 36.60
CA GLU A 290 -23.19 11.66 37.48
C GLU A 290 -24.45 10.85 37.14
N ARG A 291 -24.78 10.75 35.83
CA ARG A 291 -25.89 9.92 35.32
C ARG A 291 -25.69 8.44 35.63
N GLU A 292 -24.46 7.92 35.52
CA GLU A 292 -24.13 6.54 35.88
C GLU A 292 -24.38 6.26 37.38
N LYS A 293 -23.95 7.18 38.26
CA LYS A 293 -24.22 7.09 39.71
C LYS A 293 -25.72 7.12 40.01
N GLN A 294 -26.48 7.98 39.34
CA GLN A 294 -27.93 8.06 39.49
C GLN A 294 -28.62 6.80 38.98
N ARG A 295 -28.18 6.27 37.83
CA ARG A 295 -28.67 5.01 37.26
C ARG A 295 -28.46 3.82 38.20
N ARG A 296 -27.30 3.73 38.87
CA ARG A 296 -27.04 2.71 39.90
C ARG A 296 -27.97 2.83 41.10
N ARG A 297 -28.37 4.05 41.50
CA ARG A 297 -29.34 4.29 42.58
C ARG A 297 -30.78 3.95 42.17
N ASN A 298 -31.12 4.16 40.90
CA ASN A 298 -32.49 4.00 40.38
C ASN A 298 -32.75 2.63 39.72
N GLY A 299 -32.00 1.59 40.09
CA GLY A 299 -32.24 0.23 39.57
C GLY A 299 -31.90 0.03 38.08
N GLY A 300 -31.02 0.85 37.50
CA GLY A 300 -30.46 0.62 36.16
C GLY A 300 -31.16 1.35 35.00
N ALA A 301 -32.15 2.19 35.25
CA ALA A 301 -32.87 2.95 34.21
C ALA A 301 -32.21 4.29 33.85
N GLY A 302 -32.24 4.66 32.56
CA GLY A 302 -31.82 5.98 32.04
C GLY A 302 -30.61 5.95 31.10
N LEU A 303 -30.60 6.86 30.12
CA LEU A 303 -29.51 7.04 29.16
C LEU A 303 -28.30 7.75 29.79
N LEU A 304 -27.10 7.26 29.48
CA LEU A 304 -25.85 7.89 29.93
C LEU A 304 -25.55 9.19 29.15
N ALA A 305 -25.79 9.18 27.85
CA ALA A 305 -25.68 10.33 26.95
C ALA A 305 -26.69 10.20 25.81
N THR A 306 -26.81 11.23 25.00
CA THR A 306 -27.42 11.16 23.67
C THR A 306 -26.35 11.19 22.57
N LEU A 307 -26.68 10.73 21.37
CA LEU A 307 -25.76 10.82 20.22
C LEU A 307 -25.39 12.27 19.89
N GLY A 308 -26.35 13.20 20.04
CA GLY A 308 -26.12 14.64 19.90
C GLY A 308 -25.09 15.15 20.90
N GLU A 309 -25.26 14.84 22.20
CA GLU A 309 -24.30 15.23 23.24
C GLU A 309 -22.88 14.73 22.95
N LEU A 310 -22.72 13.51 22.43
CA LEU A 310 -21.41 12.96 22.05
C LEU A 310 -20.79 13.74 20.88
N CYS A 311 -21.57 14.04 19.83
CA CYS A 311 -21.10 14.80 18.68
C CYS A 311 -20.75 16.25 19.07
N ASP A 312 -21.61 16.91 19.85
CA ASP A 312 -21.41 18.28 20.34
C ASP A 312 -20.18 18.40 21.24
N ALA A 313 -19.80 17.32 21.93
CA ALA A 313 -18.57 17.22 22.70
C ALA A 313 -17.32 16.93 21.87
N GLY A 314 -17.44 16.78 20.54
CA GLY A 314 -16.33 16.60 19.62
C GLY A 314 -15.94 15.15 19.33
N LEU A 315 -16.76 14.15 19.72
CA LEU A 315 -16.51 12.77 19.31
C LEU A 315 -16.88 12.59 17.83
N GLN A 316 -15.92 12.17 17.02
CA GLN A 316 -16.08 12.06 15.57
C GLN A 316 -16.38 10.63 15.12
N SER A 317 -15.74 9.64 15.75
CA SER A 317 -15.91 8.24 15.34
C SER A 317 -15.48 7.23 16.39
N ILE A 318 -15.93 5.98 16.21
CA ILE A 318 -15.62 4.83 17.08
C ILE A 318 -15.13 3.67 16.22
N PHE A 319 -14.10 2.93 16.65
CA PHE A 319 -13.66 1.73 15.94
C PHE A 319 -14.67 0.59 16.11
N LEU A 320 -15.05 -0.05 14.99
CA LEU A 320 -15.99 -1.18 15.02
C LEU A 320 -15.45 -2.36 15.84
N ASP A 321 -14.16 -2.67 15.75
CA ASP A 321 -13.47 -3.67 16.58
C ASP A 321 -13.70 -3.46 18.09
N SER A 322 -13.80 -2.20 18.55
CA SER A 322 -14.10 -1.89 19.94
C SER A 322 -15.56 -2.15 20.33
N LEU A 323 -16.50 -1.99 19.38
CA LEU A 323 -17.89 -2.40 19.58
C LEU A 323 -18.02 -3.93 19.55
N LEU A 324 -17.37 -4.60 18.61
CA LEU A 324 -17.42 -6.06 18.41
C LEU A 324 -16.97 -6.83 19.64
N ARG A 325 -15.92 -6.35 20.33
CA ARG A 325 -15.46 -6.94 21.61
C ARG A 325 -16.48 -6.92 22.75
N ARG A 326 -17.52 -6.08 22.65
CA ARG A 326 -18.45 -5.77 23.75
C ARG A 326 -19.87 -6.26 23.51
N GLN A 327 -20.11 -7.08 22.48
CA GLN A 327 -21.46 -7.55 22.15
C GLN A 327 -21.50 -9.01 21.65
N PRO A 328 -22.69 -9.64 21.63
CA PRO A 328 -22.88 -10.96 21.03
C PRO A 328 -22.73 -10.92 19.50
N ALA A 329 -22.14 -11.98 18.93
CA ALA A 329 -21.85 -12.09 17.49
C ALA A 329 -23.09 -11.96 16.57
N THR A 330 -24.31 -12.12 17.10
CA THR A 330 -25.57 -12.00 16.36
C THR A 330 -25.80 -10.61 15.74
N HIS A 331 -25.11 -9.57 16.24
CA HIS A 331 -25.26 -8.19 15.75
C HIS A 331 -24.17 -7.78 14.74
N ASN A 332 -23.24 -8.68 14.40
CA ASN A 332 -22.13 -8.35 13.50
C ASN A 332 -22.62 -7.92 12.11
N ARG A 333 -23.67 -8.58 11.61
CA ARG A 333 -24.28 -8.26 10.31
C ARG A 333 -24.94 -6.88 10.32
N GLU A 334 -25.60 -6.51 11.42
CA GLU A 334 -26.22 -5.18 11.60
C GLU A 334 -25.16 -4.07 11.68
N LEU A 335 -24.04 -4.32 12.36
CA LEU A 335 -22.91 -3.36 12.39
C LEU A 335 -22.17 -3.27 11.07
N PHE A 336 -22.06 -4.37 10.33
CA PHE A 336 -21.57 -4.34 8.96
C PHE A 336 -22.45 -3.44 8.09
N VAL A 337 -23.79 -3.55 8.18
CA VAL A 337 -24.72 -2.64 7.47
C VAL A 337 -24.42 -1.19 7.81
N LEU A 338 -24.31 -0.84 9.10
CA LEU A 338 -23.96 0.53 9.49
C LEU A 338 -22.60 0.97 8.95
N SER A 339 -21.62 0.06 8.89
CA SER A 339 -20.31 0.35 8.31
C SER A 339 -20.37 0.69 6.83
N ARG A 340 -21.39 0.22 6.09
CA ARG A 340 -21.57 0.56 4.68
C ARG A 340 -22.13 1.97 4.47
N TYR A 341 -22.92 2.48 5.42
CA TYR A 341 -23.52 3.82 5.34
C TYR A 341 -22.71 4.90 6.06
N CYS A 342 -22.08 4.56 7.18
CA CYS A 342 -21.40 5.50 8.07
C CYS A 342 -19.94 5.11 8.33
N GLY A 343 -19.39 4.18 7.55
CA GLY A 343 -18.02 3.71 7.70
C GLY A 343 -16.99 4.73 7.26
N LEU A 344 -15.90 4.78 8.02
CA LEU A 344 -14.69 5.52 7.72
C LEU A 344 -13.50 4.57 7.70
N PRO A 345 -12.45 4.87 6.91
CA PRO A 345 -11.18 4.14 6.99
C PRO A 345 -10.61 4.13 8.42
N PRO A 346 -9.80 3.11 8.78
CA PRO A 346 -9.14 3.04 10.09
C PRO A 346 -8.17 4.21 10.36
N HIS A 347 -7.62 4.82 9.31
CA HIS A 347 -6.73 5.97 9.42
C HIS A 347 -7.51 7.26 9.72
N GLY A 348 -6.87 8.20 10.44
CA GLY A 348 -7.48 9.45 10.89
C GLY A 348 -7.85 10.40 9.75
N ASP A 349 -8.83 11.27 10.01
CA ASP A 349 -9.52 12.06 8.98
C ASP A 349 -8.59 13.02 8.23
N VAL A 350 -7.61 13.63 8.90
CA VAL A 350 -6.61 14.52 8.27
C VAL A 350 -5.79 13.78 7.20
N SER A 351 -5.31 12.57 7.50
CA SER A 351 -4.54 11.79 6.52
C SER A 351 -5.39 11.32 5.35
N VAL A 352 -6.65 10.99 5.62
CA VAL A 352 -7.61 10.54 4.59
C VAL A 352 -7.96 11.69 3.65
N GLN A 353 -8.25 12.87 4.20
CA GLN A 353 -8.56 14.06 3.41
C GLN A 353 -7.36 14.48 2.56
N PHE A 354 -6.16 14.52 3.14
CA PHE A 354 -4.94 14.78 2.39
C PHE A 354 -4.79 13.82 1.22
N MET A 355 -5.05 12.52 1.42
CA MET A 355 -4.92 11.54 0.34
C MET A 355 -5.94 11.74 -0.80
N LYS A 356 -7.16 12.14 -0.48
CA LYS A 356 -8.16 12.46 -1.51
C LYS A 356 -7.71 13.65 -2.36
N GLU A 357 -7.31 14.74 -1.71
CA GLU A 357 -6.77 15.93 -2.39
C GLU A 357 -5.49 15.63 -3.17
N PHE A 358 -4.60 14.82 -2.60
CA PHE A 358 -3.36 14.38 -3.24
C PHE A 358 -3.62 13.62 -4.56
N LEU A 359 -4.61 12.72 -4.58
CA LEU A 359 -4.96 11.96 -5.78
C LEU A 359 -5.62 12.85 -6.83
N GLU A 360 -6.54 13.72 -6.40
CA GLU A 360 -7.27 14.65 -7.27
C GLU A 360 -6.33 15.65 -7.94
N GLU A 361 -5.51 16.36 -7.17
CA GLU A 361 -4.62 17.40 -7.69
C GLU A 361 -3.51 16.85 -8.60
N LEU A 362 -3.07 15.61 -8.36
CA LEU A 362 -2.03 14.98 -9.17
C LEU A 362 -2.59 14.16 -10.34
N HIS A 363 -3.92 14.08 -10.48
CA HIS A 363 -4.60 13.24 -11.46
C HIS A 363 -4.11 11.78 -11.41
N LEU A 364 -3.95 11.25 -10.20
CA LEU A 364 -3.50 9.89 -9.95
C LEU A 364 -4.70 8.97 -9.72
N CYS A 365 -4.68 7.83 -10.41
CA CYS A 365 -5.70 6.81 -10.34
C CYS A 365 -5.18 5.55 -9.63
N ASP A 366 -5.96 5.03 -8.69
CA ASP A 366 -5.74 3.72 -8.09
C ASP A 366 -6.15 2.61 -9.09
N ILE A 367 -5.22 1.70 -9.38
CA ILE A 367 -5.45 0.58 -10.31
C ILE A 367 -6.65 -0.29 -9.90
N PHE A 368 -7.00 -0.39 -8.61
CA PHE A 368 -8.16 -1.16 -8.16
C PHE A 368 -9.49 -0.43 -8.40
N LEU A 369 -9.50 0.90 -8.45
CA LEU A 369 -10.70 1.70 -8.77
C LEU A 369 -11.00 1.69 -10.26
N VAL A 370 -9.99 1.92 -11.08
CA VAL A 370 -10.11 2.01 -12.54
C VAL A 370 -10.69 0.71 -13.11
N THR A 371 -10.20 -0.41 -12.59
CA THR A 371 -10.67 -1.75 -12.98
C THR A 371 -12.13 -1.97 -12.60
N SER A 372 -12.55 -1.49 -11.43
CA SER A 372 -13.94 -1.56 -10.97
C SER A 372 -14.89 -0.63 -11.74
N ALA A 373 -14.44 0.55 -12.19
CA ALA A 373 -15.25 1.49 -12.95
C ALA A 373 -15.45 1.06 -14.40
N ARG A 374 -14.39 0.58 -15.07
CA ARG A 374 -14.50 0.03 -16.42
C ARG A 374 -15.41 -1.20 -16.45
N ALA A 375 -15.31 -2.09 -15.46
CA ALA A 375 -16.19 -3.26 -15.30
C ALA A 375 -17.67 -2.89 -15.41
N LYS A 376 -18.12 -1.89 -14.63
CA LYS A 376 -19.50 -1.39 -14.62
C LYS A 376 -19.95 -0.84 -15.98
N SER A 377 -19.08 -0.12 -16.69
CA SER A 377 -19.40 0.46 -18.01
C SER A 377 -19.60 -0.58 -19.13
N THR A 378 -18.97 -1.75 -18.99
CA THR A 378 -19.15 -2.90 -19.91
C THR A 378 -20.41 -3.70 -19.61
N GLU A 379 -20.83 -3.81 -18.34
CA GLU A 379 -22.08 -4.47 -17.95
C GLU A 379 -23.33 -3.76 -18.53
N GLU A 380 -23.31 -2.43 -18.63
CA GLU A 380 -24.40 -1.64 -19.24
C GLU A 380 -24.54 -1.87 -20.77
N LYS A 381 -23.55 -2.49 -21.44
CA LYS A 381 -23.53 -2.70 -22.90
C LYS A 381 -23.90 -4.10 -23.38
N GLY A 382 -24.37 -4.99 -22.49
CA GLY A 382 -25.07 -6.22 -22.89
C GLY A 382 -24.23 -7.35 -23.50
N GLU A 383 -22.90 -7.30 -23.41
CA GLU A 383 -22.04 -8.44 -23.75
C GLU A 383 -21.66 -9.24 -22.48
N GLY A 384 -21.75 -10.57 -22.57
CA GLY A 384 -21.88 -11.49 -21.44
C GLY A 384 -20.74 -11.51 -20.41
N LYS A 385 -21.15 -11.72 -19.15
CA LYS A 385 -20.39 -12.14 -17.95
C LYS A 385 -18.89 -11.82 -17.96
N THR A 386 -18.53 -10.69 -17.36
CA THR A 386 -17.21 -10.53 -16.75
C THR A 386 -17.35 -9.79 -15.43
N GLN A 387 -17.55 -10.55 -14.36
CA GLN A 387 -17.65 -10.03 -12.99
C GLN A 387 -16.27 -9.57 -12.52
N THR A 388 -15.88 -8.37 -12.95
CA THR A 388 -14.59 -7.75 -12.63
C THR A 388 -14.75 -6.83 -11.43
N THR A 389 -14.55 -7.40 -10.25
CA THR A 389 -14.31 -6.62 -9.03
C THR A 389 -13.37 -7.40 -8.15
N VAL A 390 -12.20 -6.82 -7.84
CA VAL A 390 -11.26 -7.44 -6.90
C VAL A 390 -11.86 -7.33 -5.52
N MET A 391 -12.47 -8.41 -5.10
CA MET A 391 -13.53 -8.35 -4.10
C MET A 391 -13.10 -8.20 -2.63
N CYS A 392 -11.82 -8.00 -2.31
CA CYS A 392 -11.30 -7.70 -0.95
C CYS A 392 -9.77 -7.54 -1.03
N PRO A 393 -9.23 -6.46 -1.62
CA PRO A 393 -7.87 -6.41 -2.16
C PRO A 393 -6.76 -6.28 -1.10
N TYR A 394 -6.99 -6.73 0.14
CA TYR A 394 -6.06 -6.59 1.25
C TYR A 394 -4.68 -7.12 0.88
N THR A 395 -3.64 -6.37 1.27
CA THR A 395 -2.26 -6.77 1.05
C THR A 395 -1.51 -7.03 2.34
N CYS A 396 -2.02 -6.60 3.50
CA CYS A 396 -1.32 -6.65 4.78
C CYS A 396 -2.19 -7.30 5.88
N TRP A 397 -1.66 -8.31 6.57
CA TRP A 397 -2.35 -9.01 7.66
C TRP A 397 -1.51 -9.12 8.92
N ASP A 398 -2.16 -9.15 10.08
CA ASP A 398 -1.50 -9.51 11.34
C ASP A 398 -1.24 -11.02 11.38
N GLN A 399 -0.04 -11.42 10.99
CA GLN A 399 0.40 -12.81 10.94
C GLN A 399 0.44 -13.46 12.34
N SER A 400 0.78 -12.70 13.38
CA SER A 400 0.85 -13.22 14.77
C SER A 400 -0.50 -13.67 15.30
N ARG A 401 -1.58 -13.05 14.80
CA ARG A 401 -2.97 -13.40 15.14
C ARG A 401 -3.64 -14.24 14.06
N ASN A 402 -2.89 -14.78 13.11
CA ASN A 402 -3.42 -15.61 12.01
C ASN A 402 -4.53 -14.90 11.20
N ARG A 403 -4.54 -13.56 11.13
CA ARG A 403 -5.63 -12.79 10.50
C ARG A 403 -5.74 -13.03 8.99
N ARG A 404 -4.64 -13.45 8.35
CA ARG A 404 -4.59 -13.83 6.93
C ARG A 404 -5.57 -14.95 6.58
N GLN A 405 -5.79 -15.91 7.48
CA GLN A 405 -6.72 -17.04 7.26
C GLN A 405 -8.18 -16.61 7.10
N ARG A 406 -8.54 -15.53 7.78
CA ARG A 406 -9.90 -14.96 7.75
C ARG A 406 -9.98 -13.77 6.79
N ASN A 407 -8.91 -13.51 6.05
CA ASN A 407 -8.74 -12.32 5.23
C ASN A 407 -9.05 -11.00 5.97
N GLU A 408 -8.73 -10.94 7.27
CA GLU A 408 -8.91 -9.73 8.08
C GLU A 408 -7.73 -8.78 7.86
N GLY A 409 -7.69 -8.16 6.68
CA GLY A 409 -6.59 -7.29 6.25
C GLY A 409 -6.65 -5.89 6.86
N THR A 410 -5.48 -5.34 7.19
CA THR A 410 -5.36 -4.03 7.86
C THR A 410 -5.30 -2.85 6.90
N ARG A 411 -4.75 -3.06 5.70
CA ARG A 411 -4.64 -2.07 4.63
C ARG A 411 -4.30 -2.73 3.29
N ILE A 412 -4.24 -1.91 2.25
CA ILE A 412 -3.65 -2.23 0.95
C ILE A 412 -2.41 -1.38 0.68
N ASP A 413 -1.50 -1.94 -0.09
CA ASP A 413 -0.41 -1.23 -0.76
C ASP A 413 -0.92 -0.75 -2.13
N TYR A 414 -0.43 0.39 -2.60
CA TYR A 414 -0.99 1.03 -3.79
C TYR A 414 -0.04 1.01 -4.98
N ILE A 415 -0.62 0.93 -6.17
CA ILE A 415 -0.03 1.45 -7.40
C ILE A 415 -0.97 2.55 -7.88
N LEU A 416 -0.49 3.78 -7.82
CA LEU A 416 -1.17 4.98 -8.25
C LEU A 416 -0.52 5.44 -9.54
N ILE A 417 -1.32 5.51 -10.60
CA ILE A 417 -0.83 5.82 -11.95
C ILE A 417 -1.39 7.16 -12.41
N ASP A 418 -0.59 7.92 -13.14
CA ASP A 418 -1.06 9.07 -13.90
C ASP A 418 -2.19 8.66 -14.86
N GLU A 419 -3.23 9.49 -14.97
CA GLU A 419 -4.38 9.22 -15.85
C GLU A 419 -3.98 8.95 -17.31
N MET A 420 -2.85 9.52 -17.77
CA MET A 420 -2.32 9.27 -19.11
C MET A 420 -1.95 7.80 -19.37
N LEU A 421 -1.72 7.01 -18.32
CA LEU A 421 -1.42 5.58 -18.42
C LEU A 421 -2.67 4.68 -18.41
N LEU A 422 -3.86 5.23 -18.12
CA LEU A 422 -5.10 4.47 -18.04
C LEU A 422 -5.47 3.71 -19.32
N PRO A 423 -5.28 4.28 -20.54
CA PRO A 423 -5.60 3.55 -21.77
C PRO A 423 -4.77 2.27 -21.93
N ALA A 424 -3.54 2.26 -21.41
CA ALA A 424 -2.64 1.11 -21.46
C ALA A 424 -2.85 0.12 -20.31
N LEU A 425 -3.44 0.54 -19.19
CA LEU A 425 -3.64 -0.36 -18.05
C LEU A 425 -4.59 -1.51 -18.41
N VAL A 426 -4.08 -2.74 -18.33
CA VAL A 426 -4.87 -3.96 -18.49
C VAL A 426 -5.82 -4.09 -17.30
N PRO A 427 -7.12 -4.34 -17.52
CA PRO A 427 -8.05 -4.57 -16.43
C PRO A 427 -7.61 -5.73 -15.53
N CYS A 428 -7.92 -5.65 -14.24
CA CYS A 428 -7.69 -6.79 -13.35
C CYS A 428 -8.60 -7.94 -13.79
N CYS A 429 -8.00 -9.10 -14.04
CA CYS A 429 -8.69 -10.35 -14.30
C CYS A 429 -8.48 -11.33 -13.14
N MET A 430 -9.43 -12.24 -12.93
CA MET A 430 -9.28 -13.31 -11.95
C MET A 430 -8.30 -14.35 -12.47
N THR A 431 -7.17 -14.49 -11.80
CA THR A 431 -6.12 -15.48 -12.06
C THR A 431 -6.08 -16.50 -10.94
N GLU A 432 -5.44 -17.65 -11.14
CA GLU A 432 -5.27 -18.63 -10.06
C GLU A 432 -4.55 -18.00 -8.84
N ASN A 433 -3.62 -17.08 -9.07
CA ASN A 433 -2.93 -16.37 -7.98
C ASN A 433 -3.86 -15.41 -7.20
N ASN A 434 -4.67 -14.61 -7.89
CA ASN A 434 -5.45 -13.55 -7.25
C ASN A 434 -6.92 -13.94 -6.92
N ALA A 435 -7.42 -15.07 -7.42
CA ALA A 435 -8.77 -15.59 -7.17
C ALA A 435 -8.78 -16.91 -6.36
N GLY A 436 -7.64 -17.60 -6.26
CA GLY A 436 -7.52 -18.96 -5.71
C GLY A 436 -7.62 -20.04 -6.80
N VAL A 437 -7.11 -21.24 -6.50
CA VAL A 437 -6.73 -22.29 -7.47
C VAL A 437 -7.92 -23.07 -8.10
N PHE A 438 -9.17 -22.60 -7.97
CA PHE A 438 -10.35 -23.39 -8.38
C PHE A 438 -11.27 -22.77 -9.45
N ALA A 439 -10.92 -21.61 -10.04
CA ALA A 439 -11.74 -21.00 -11.10
C ALA A 439 -11.96 -21.91 -12.33
N SER A 440 -11.15 -22.95 -12.53
CA SER A 440 -11.28 -23.93 -13.63
C SER A 440 -12.21 -25.13 -13.35
N ARG A 441 -12.68 -25.34 -12.12
CA ARG A 441 -13.49 -26.53 -11.74
C ARG A 441 -14.98 -26.25 -11.52
N MET A 442 -15.43 -25.00 -11.64
CA MET A 442 -16.84 -24.64 -11.45
C MET A 442 -17.72 -24.74 -12.70
N ASP A 443 -17.19 -25.10 -13.87
CA ASP A 443 -18.00 -25.30 -15.08
C ASP A 443 -18.82 -26.61 -15.09
N GLY A 444 -18.77 -27.44 -14.04
CA GLY A 444 -19.38 -28.78 -14.06
C GLY A 444 -20.13 -29.24 -12.80
N ALA A 445 -20.18 -28.46 -11.71
CA ALA A 445 -20.87 -28.87 -10.50
C ALA A 445 -21.90 -27.82 -10.08
N THR A 446 -23.17 -28.20 -10.23
CA THR A 446 -24.39 -27.48 -9.83
C THR A 446 -24.22 -26.65 -8.56
N ALA A 447 -24.11 -25.33 -8.72
CA ALA A 447 -24.40 -24.36 -7.68
C ALA A 447 -25.92 -24.27 -7.49
N SER A 448 -26.50 -25.25 -6.81
CA SER A 448 -27.85 -25.13 -6.26
C SER A 448 -27.80 -24.38 -4.93
N VAL A 449 -27.70 -23.05 -4.93
CA VAL A 449 -28.04 -22.25 -3.75
C VAL A 449 -28.66 -20.91 -4.17
N ALA A 450 -29.95 -20.80 -3.84
CA ALA A 450 -30.76 -19.63 -3.57
C ALA A 450 -31.02 -18.60 -4.68
N THR A 451 -32.19 -18.76 -5.32
CA THR A 451 -33.03 -17.65 -5.77
C THR A 451 -33.58 -16.89 -4.56
N GLU A 452 -32.95 -15.78 -4.20
CA GLU A 452 -33.55 -14.64 -3.50
C GLU A 452 -32.67 -13.41 -3.76
N SER A 453 -33.15 -12.54 -4.67
CA SER A 453 -32.63 -11.20 -5.04
C SER A 453 -31.10 -11.04 -5.10
N GLU A 454 -30.53 -10.99 -6.31
CA GLU A 454 -29.11 -10.69 -6.57
C GLU A 454 -28.57 -9.44 -5.81
N ALA A 455 -29.45 -8.48 -5.48
CA ALA A 455 -29.09 -7.30 -4.68
C ALA A 455 -28.78 -7.61 -3.20
N SER A 456 -29.43 -8.62 -2.60
CA SER A 456 -29.13 -9.08 -1.23
C SER A 456 -27.77 -9.74 -1.14
N SER A 457 -27.46 -10.55 -2.15
CA SER A 457 -26.18 -11.21 -2.31
C SER A 457 -25.03 -10.19 -2.45
N ALA A 458 -25.20 -9.12 -3.23
CA ALA A 458 -24.15 -8.14 -3.47
C ALA A 458 -23.84 -7.25 -2.25
N PHE A 459 -24.84 -6.88 -1.44
CA PHE A 459 -24.63 -5.98 -0.30
C PHE A 459 -23.78 -6.61 0.80
N PHE A 460 -24.03 -7.89 1.12
CA PHE A 460 -23.30 -8.65 2.14
C PHE A 460 -22.09 -9.41 1.59
N ASP A 461 -21.76 -9.21 0.32
CA ASP A 461 -20.75 -10.01 -0.37
C ASP A 461 -19.40 -10.00 0.38
N GLU A 462 -18.98 -8.81 0.83
CA GLU A 462 -17.76 -8.57 1.61
C GLU A 462 -17.78 -9.22 3.01
N PHE A 463 -18.96 -9.40 3.60
CA PHE A 463 -19.12 -9.86 4.98
C PHE A 463 -19.16 -11.39 5.06
N ASP A 464 -20.10 -12.02 4.36
CA ASP A 464 -20.31 -13.48 4.39
C ASP A 464 -20.63 -14.08 3.00
N GLY A 465 -20.56 -13.27 1.93
CA GLY A 465 -20.81 -13.74 0.57
C GLY A 465 -19.57 -14.20 -0.20
N ARG A 466 -19.68 -14.17 -1.53
CA ARG A 466 -18.66 -14.62 -2.47
C ARG A 466 -17.36 -13.83 -2.33
N SER A 467 -17.42 -12.51 -2.12
CA SER A 467 -16.22 -11.70 -1.90
C SER A 467 -15.39 -12.17 -0.71
N ALA A 468 -16.06 -12.42 0.43
CA ALA A 468 -15.42 -12.90 1.64
C ALA A 468 -14.75 -14.26 1.41
N ILE A 469 -15.45 -15.20 0.75
CA ILE A 469 -14.95 -16.54 0.44
C ILE A 469 -13.75 -16.49 -0.52
N VAL A 470 -13.86 -15.74 -1.62
CA VAL A 470 -12.77 -15.59 -2.60
C VAL A 470 -11.57 -14.90 -1.96
N GLY A 471 -11.79 -13.88 -1.15
CA GLY A 471 -10.73 -13.19 -0.42
C GLY A 471 -9.96 -14.12 0.53
N ALA A 472 -10.66 -14.92 1.33
CA ALA A 472 -10.05 -15.91 2.22
C ALA A 472 -9.29 -17.01 1.47
N ARG A 473 -9.89 -17.57 0.41
CA ARG A 473 -9.22 -18.55 -0.45
C ARG A 473 -7.98 -17.98 -1.09
N ARG A 474 -8.07 -16.78 -1.70
CA ARG A 474 -6.91 -16.07 -2.25
C ARG A 474 -5.81 -15.93 -1.20
N ALA A 475 -6.12 -15.35 -0.04
CA ALA A 475 -5.13 -15.06 1.00
C ALA A 475 -4.38 -16.32 1.45
N MET A 476 -5.04 -17.48 1.37
CA MET A 476 -4.53 -18.78 1.79
C MET A 476 -4.07 -19.69 0.64
N ALA A 477 -3.99 -19.17 -0.60
CA ALA A 477 -3.74 -19.99 -1.80
C ALA A 477 -4.61 -21.26 -1.84
N ASP A 478 -5.90 -21.09 -1.58
CA ASP A 478 -6.91 -22.14 -1.50
C ASP A 478 -6.55 -23.25 -0.49
N GLY A 479 -5.96 -22.85 0.65
CA GLY A 479 -5.56 -23.75 1.73
C GLY A 479 -4.14 -24.30 1.60
N LEU A 480 -3.42 -24.00 0.51
CA LEU A 480 -2.03 -24.40 0.33
C LEU A 480 -1.06 -23.64 1.24
N TYR A 481 -1.43 -22.44 1.70
CA TYR A 481 -0.67 -21.73 2.72
C TYR A 481 -1.15 -22.14 4.11
N PRO A 482 -0.29 -22.73 4.95
CA PRO A 482 -0.70 -23.21 6.25
C PRO A 482 -0.81 -22.07 7.28
N ALA A 483 -1.65 -22.33 8.29
CA ALA A 483 -1.71 -21.56 9.52
C ALA A 483 -0.39 -21.59 10.28
N ALA A 484 -0.04 -20.49 10.98
CA ALA A 484 0.96 -20.58 12.03
C ALA A 484 0.35 -21.29 13.25
N PRO A 485 0.95 -22.36 13.78
CA PRO A 485 0.54 -22.93 15.06
C PRO A 485 0.81 -21.94 16.20
N PHE A 486 -0.03 -21.99 17.24
CA PHE A 486 0.09 -21.15 18.42
C PHE A 486 1.11 -21.69 19.46
N ASP A 487 1.95 -22.65 19.06
CA ASP A 487 2.97 -23.30 19.90
C ASP A 487 4.36 -22.66 19.79
N GLY A 488 4.51 -21.63 18.96
CA GLY A 488 5.77 -20.91 18.76
C GLY A 488 6.73 -21.56 17.76
N SER A 489 6.34 -22.66 17.09
CA SER A 489 7.19 -23.33 16.09
C SER A 489 7.33 -22.57 14.76
N GLY A 490 6.56 -21.49 14.57
CA GLY A 490 6.59 -20.68 13.36
C GLY A 490 5.80 -21.30 12.21
N LEU A 491 5.85 -20.69 11.03
CA LEU A 491 5.13 -21.19 9.86
C LEU A 491 5.74 -22.51 9.36
N PRO A 492 4.93 -23.55 9.10
CA PRO A 492 5.45 -24.80 8.59
C PRO A 492 5.95 -24.66 7.13
N PRO A 493 6.83 -25.57 6.68
CA PRO A 493 7.40 -25.53 5.33
C PRO A 493 6.32 -25.71 4.26
N LEU A 494 6.55 -25.11 3.10
CA LEU A 494 5.64 -25.18 1.96
C LEU A 494 5.98 -26.35 1.04
N SER A 495 4.93 -26.91 0.42
CA SER A 495 5.11 -27.78 -0.75
C SER A 495 5.61 -26.98 -1.95
N VAL A 496 6.20 -27.67 -2.93
CA VAL A 496 6.59 -27.06 -4.22
C VAL A 496 5.38 -26.42 -4.89
N GLU A 497 4.22 -27.08 -4.83
CA GLU A 497 2.99 -26.56 -5.38
C GLU A 497 2.59 -25.22 -4.77
N ALA A 498 2.61 -25.11 -3.44
CA ALA A 498 2.25 -23.90 -2.72
C ALA A 498 3.19 -22.72 -3.06
N ARG A 499 4.50 -22.99 -3.20
CA ARG A 499 5.49 -21.98 -3.61
C ARG A 499 5.21 -21.42 -5.00
N ASP A 500 4.68 -22.26 -5.90
CA ASP A 500 4.47 -21.91 -7.30
C ASP A 500 3.16 -21.14 -7.56
N VAL A 501 2.20 -21.17 -6.63
CA VAL A 501 0.92 -20.44 -6.76
C VAL A 501 1.12 -18.95 -7.07
N GLN A 502 2.20 -18.35 -6.55
CA GLN A 502 2.48 -16.92 -6.76
C GLN A 502 2.65 -16.52 -8.24
N PHE A 503 3.03 -17.47 -9.10
CA PHE A 503 3.29 -17.21 -10.52
C PHE A 503 2.11 -17.56 -11.45
N ARG A 504 1.07 -18.23 -10.93
CA ARG A 504 0.03 -18.79 -11.79
C ARG A 504 -0.94 -17.73 -12.29
N GLY A 505 -1.05 -17.63 -13.61
CA GLY A 505 -1.88 -16.64 -14.30
C GLY A 505 -1.27 -15.23 -14.36
N LEU A 506 0.01 -15.07 -14.02
CA LEU A 506 0.74 -13.85 -14.36
C LEU A 506 1.10 -13.81 -15.85
N PRO A 507 1.23 -12.62 -16.46
CA PRO A 507 1.10 -11.29 -15.85
C PRO A 507 -0.37 -10.80 -15.83
N SER A 508 -0.76 -10.13 -14.74
CA SER A 508 -2.10 -9.55 -14.58
C SER A 508 -2.04 -8.30 -13.70
N THR A 509 -2.91 -7.31 -13.91
CA THR A 509 -3.12 -6.24 -12.92
C THR A 509 -3.83 -6.82 -11.70
N GLY A 510 -3.47 -6.41 -10.48
CA GLY A 510 -4.16 -6.79 -9.25
C GLY A 510 -3.20 -7.15 -8.12
N LEU A 511 -3.44 -8.31 -7.48
CA LEU A 511 -2.62 -8.80 -6.38
C LEU A 511 -1.60 -9.82 -6.89
N PHE A 512 -0.39 -9.76 -6.34
CA PHE A 512 0.66 -10.76 -6.44
C PHE A 512 0.79 -11.47 -5.09
N VAL A 513 -0.02 -12.52 -4.92
CA VAL A 513 -0.17 -13.21 -3.64
C VAL A 513 1.04 -14.12 -3.39
N THR A 514 1.93 -13.68 -2.51
CA THR A 514 3.13 -14.40 -2.10
C THR A 514 2.88 -15.25 -0.86
N PRO A 515 3.69 -16.29 -0.60
CA PRO A 515 3.55 -17.10 0.60
C PRO A 515 3.77 -16.30 1.91
N PRO A 516 3.06 -16.63 3.02
CA PRO A 516 3.19 -15.93 4.30
C PRO A 516 4.57 -16.06 4.96
N GLN A 517 5.37 -17.04 4.54
CA GLN A 517 6.75 -17.22 4.98
C GLN A 517 7.67 -16.10 4.46
N TYR A 518 7.28 -15.43 3.36
CA TYR A 518 8.11 -14.39 2.76
C TYR A 518 7.85 -13.01 3.37
N SER A 519 6.59 -12.72 3.67
CA SER A 519 6.16 -11.47 4.30
C SER A 519 4.71 -11.59 4.79
N ASP A 520 4.37 -10.79 5.79
CA ASP A 520 2.99 -10.49 6.22
C ASP A 520 2.24 -9.61 5.20
N HIS A 521 2.96 -9.07 4.22
CA HIS A 521 2.42 -8.44 3.03
C HIS A 521 2.47 -9.35 1.79
N CYS A 522 1.46 -9.21 0.92
CA CYS A 522 1.58 -9.63 -0.48
C CYS A 522 1.83 -8.44 -1.40
N GLY A 523 2.26 -8.71 -2.63
CA GLY A 523 2.49 -7.66 -3.62
C GLY A 523 1.21 -7.18 -4.30
N VAL A 524 1.31 -6.02 -4.92
CA VAL A 524 0.37 -5.51 -5.93
C VAL A 524 1.08 -5.39 -7.26
N CYS A 525 0.35 -5.52 -8.35
CA CYS A 525 0.92 -5.53 -9.67
C CYS A 525 0.06 -4.79 -10.69
N ALA A 526 0.73 -4.22 -11.70
CA ALA A 526 0.10 -3.51 -12.79
C ALA A 526 0.67 -4.01 -14.12
N CYS A 527 -0.23 -4.47 -15.00
CA CYS A 527 0.10 -4.87 -16.35
C CYS A 527 -0.37 -3.79 -17.32
N PHE A 528 0.51 -3.37 -18.23
CA PHE A 528 0.22 -2.37 -19.24
C PHE A 528 0.44 -2.96 -20.62
N ASP A 529 -0.59 -2.86 -21.45
CA ASP A 529 -0.55 -3.21 -22.87
C ASP A 529 -0.05 -2.03 -23.71
N GLY A 530 0.65 -2.31 -24.80
CA GLY A 530 1.20 -1.29 -25.70
C GLY A 530 2.36 -0.44 -25.17
N ILE A 531 2.75 -0.58 -23.89
CA ILE A 531 3.94 0.10 -23.34
C ILE A 531 5.16 -0.81 -23.44
N SER A 532 6.17 -0.36 -24.20
CA SER A 532 7.50 -0.97 -24.28
C SER A 532 8.56 0.02 -23.84
N LEU A 533 9.48 -0.42 -22.98
CA LEU A 533 10.56 0.43 -22.46
C LEU A 533 11.78 0.35 -23.37
N ALA A 534 12.27 1.50 -23.83
CA ALA A 534 13.47 1.59 -24.64
C ALA A 534 14.72 1.40 -23.77
N VAL A 535 15.67 0.61 -24.29
CA VAL A 535 16.99 0.44 -23.70
C VAL A 535 17.68 1.81 -23.65
N ARG A 536 18.27 2.14 -22.50
CA ARG A 536 19.02 3.39 -22.32
C ARG A 536 20.19 3.45 -23.31
N PRO A 537 20.51 4.63 -23.87
CA PRO A 537 21.61 4.77 -24.83
C PRO A 537 23.01 4.71 -24.20
N GLY A 538 23.14 4.84 -22.88
CA GLY A 538 24.43 4.96 -22.20
C GLY A 538 24.48 4.33 -20.81
N LYS A 539 25.28 4.92 -19.92
CA LYS A 539 25.26 4.59 -18.50
C LYS A 539 24.03 5.21 -17.84
N VAL A 540 23.56 4.61 -16.74
CA VAL A 540 22.52 5.23 -15.92
C VAL A 540 23.07 6.52 -15.33
N GLU A 541 22.29 7.60 -15.41
CA GLU A 541 22.60 8.84 -14.72
C GLU A 541 22.11 8.74 -13.26
N GLU A 542 23.00 9.00 -12.31
CA GLU A 542 22.67 9.00 -10.88
C GLU A 542 22.76 10.41 -10.34
N ARG A 543 21.64 10.94 -9.86
CA ARG A 543 21.65 12.21 -9.11
C ARG A 543 22.28 12.02 -7.74
N HIS A 544 21.92 10.92 -7.10
CA HIS A 544 22.53 10.40 -5.88
C HIS A 544 22.78 8.91 -6.05
N VAL A 545 23.76 8.36 -5.34
CA VAL A 545 24.11 6.94 -5.45
C VAL A 545 22.90 6.08 -5.09
N CYS A 546 22.44 5.30 -6.06
CA CYS A 546 21.30 4.38 -5.93
C CYS A 546 21.64 3.02 -6.52
N GLN A 547 22.37 2.96 -7.63
CA GLN A 547 22.65 1.72 -8.32
C GLN A 547 23.66 0.87 -7.56
N TYR A 548 23.29 -0.37 -7.24
CA TYR A 548 24.27 -1.34 -6.77
C TYR A 548 25.27 -1.67 -7.89
N ARG A 549 26.56 -1.55 -7.58
CA ARG A 549 27.64 -1.98 -8.46
C ARG A 549 28.60 -2.88 -7.69
N PRO A 550 29.12 -3.93 -8.35
CA PRO A 550 30.17 -4.75 -7.76
C PRO A 550 31.37 -3.87 -7.38
N PRO A 551 31.96 -4.03 -6.18
CA PRO A 551 33.26 -3.46 -5.92
C PRO A 551 34.25 -3.96 -6.97
N VAL A 552 34.84 -3.04 -7.71
CA VAL A 552 35.84 -3.35 -8.73
C VAL A 552 37.13 -3.71 -7.99
N SER A 553 37.62 -4.95 -8.10
CA SER A 553 38.90 -5.29 -7.47
C SER A 553 40.00 -4.35 -7.98
N LEU A 554 40.96 -3.98 -7.12
CA LEU A 554 42.12 -3.18 -7.53
C LEU A 554 42.81 -3.80 -8.75
N HIS A 555 42.89 -5.14 -8.80
CA HIS A 555 43.43 -5.89 -9.94
C HIS A 555 42.64 -5.65 -11.23
N THR A 556 41.30 -5.62 -11.18
CA THR A 556 40.46 -5.32 -12.35
C THR A 556 40.59 -3.85 -12.78
N LEU A 557 40.78 -2.93 -11.83
CA LEU A 557 41.00 -1.51 -12.09
C LEU A 557 42.36 -1.27 -12.77
N PHE A 558 43.43 -1.89 -12.27
CA PHE A 558 44.78 -1.85 -12.86
C PHE A 558 44.85 -2.60 -14.18
N ALA A 559 44.15 -3.73 -14.34
CA ALA A 559 44.07 -4.47 -15.61
C ALA A 559 43.30 -3.71 -16.70
N LYS A 560 42.29 -2.89 -16.34
CA LYS A 560 41.62 -1.97 -17.29
C LYS A 560 42.53 -0.82 -17.68
N ARG A 561 43.29 -0.27 -16.73
CA ARG A 561 44.26 0.81 -16.98
C ARG A 561 45.43 0.32 -17.85
N ALA A 562 45.91 -0.89 -17.61
CA ALA A 562 46.94 -1.54 -18.42
C ALA A 562 46.46 -1.77 -19.87
N ARG A 563 45.25 -2.30 -20.05
CA ARG A 563 44.64 -2.47 -21.39
C ARG A 563 44.42 -1.16 -22.13
N GLY A 564 43.98 -0.10 -21.45
CA GLY A 564 43.83 1.23 -22.05
C GLY A 564 45.18 1.86 -22.46
N VAL A 565 46.25 1.60 -21.71
CA VAL A 565 47.61 2.01 -22.09
C VAL A 565 48.13 1.18 -23.27
N GLU A 566 47.79 -0.10 -23.34
CA GLU A 566 48.18 -1.01 -24.43
C GLU A 566 47.42 -0.70 -25.74
N GLU A 567 46.13 -0.39 -25.66
CA GLU A 567 45.32 0.10 -26.78
C GLU A 567 45.78 1.48 -27.25
N GLY A 568 46.11 2.39 -26.32
CA GLY A 568 46.69 3.69 -26.65
C GLY A 568 48.03 3.57 -27.36
N LYS A 569 48.90 2.64 -26.93
CA LYS A 569 50.17 2.34 -27.61
C LYS A 569 49.95 1.71 -28.99
N LYS A 570 48.98 0.80 -29.15
CA LYS A 570 48.64 0.21 -30.46
C LYS A 570 48.08 1.24 -31.45
N LEU A 571 47.27 2.19 -30.97
CA LEU A 571 46.77 3.30 -31.79
C LEU A 571 47.91 4.22 -32.24
N GLN A 572 48.85 4.50 -31.33
CA GLN A 572 50.01 5.36 -31.60
C GLN A 572 50.99 4.71 -32.59
N VAL A 573 51.19 3.39 -32.50
CA VAL A 573 51.99 2.61 -33.47
C VAL A 573 51.31 2.61 -34.84
N ARG A 574 49.99 2.40 -34.93
CA ARG A 574 49.25 2.51 -36.20
C ARG A 574 49.36 3.88 -36.84
N CYS A 575 49.20 4.97 -36.07
CA CYS A 575 49.38 6.32 -36.60
C CYS A 575 50.81 6.57 -37.11
N LEU A 576 51.83 5.99 -36.46
CA LEU A 576 53.22 6.10 -36.90
C LEU A 576 53.49 5.27 -38.16
N GLU A 577 52.91 4.08 -38.28
CA GLU A 577 53.00 3.24 -39.47
C GLU A 577 52.28 3.84 -40.69
N GLU A 578 51.14 4.51 -40.47
CA GLU A 578 50.42 5.24 -41.52
C GLU A 578 51.22 6.47 -41.99
N LYS A 579 51.79 7.25 -41.08
CA LYS A 579 52.71 8.36 -41.43
C LYS A 579 53.94 7.88 -42.20
N HIS A 580 54.54 6.77 -41.79
CA HIS A 580 55.72 6.23 -42.47
C HIS A 580 55.36 5.75 -43.90
N LYS A 581 54.15 5.22 -44.11
CA LYS A 581 53.67 4.89 -45.47
C LYS A 581 53.41 6.12 -46.34
N GLU A 582 52.87 7.18 -45.76
CA GLU A 582 52.68 8.47 -46.45
C GLU A 582 54.03 9.09 -46.82
N ASP A 583 55.03 9.04 -45.92
CA ASP A 583 56.37 9.55 -46.18
C ASP A 583 57.12 8.73 -47.25
N ILE A 584 56.93 7.39 -47.30
CA ILE A 584 57.49 6.54 -48.36
C ILE A 584 56.83 6.84 -49.72
N GLN A 585 55.51 7.03 -49.77
CA GLN A 585 54.82 7.44 -51.00
C GLN A 585 55.23 8.84 -51.47
N ALA A 586 55.56 9.75 -50.56
CA ALA A 586 56.05 11.08 -50.92
C ALA A 586 57.47 11.05 -51.52
N ILE A 587 58.30 10.08 -51.14
CA ILE A 587 59.66 9.88 -51.68
C ILE A 587 59.62 9.21 -53.06
N GLU A 588 58.70 8.27 -53.30
CA GLU A 588 58.55 7.61 -54.62
C GLU A 588 57.99 8.54 -55.72
N ILE A 589 57.43 9.70 -55.37
CA ILE A 589 56.90 10.67 -56.33
C ILE A 589 57.96 11.72 -56.75
N SER A 590 59.14 11.76 -56.12
CA SER A 590 60.18 12.75 -56.47
C SER A 590 61.27 12.27 -57.45
N ASP A 591 61.25 11.00 -57.89
CA ASP A 591 62.31 10.42 -58.72
C ASP A 591 62.00 10.35 -60.24
N ASP A 592 60.86 10.89 -60.70
CA ASP A 592 60.48 10.96 -62.13
C ASP A 592 60.67 12.36 -62.75
N SER A 593 61.82 13.00 -62.51
CA SER A 593 62.26 14.13 -63.34
C SER A 593 63.79 14.23 -63.43
N CYS A 594 64.37 13.51 -64.39
CA CYS A 594 65.56 13.94 -65.16
C CYS A 594 65.68 13.11 -66.45
#